data_AF-A0A4P5YU01-F1
#
_entry.id   AF-A0A4P5YU01-F1
#
_cell.length_a   1.000
_cell.length_b   1.000
_cell.length_c   1.000
_cell.angle_alpha   90.00
_cell.angle_beta   90.00
_cell.angle_gamma   90.00
#
_symmetry.space_group_name_H-M   'P 1'
#
loop_
_entity.id
_entity.type
_entity.pdbx_description
1 polymer ?
#
loop_
_entity_poly.entity_id
_entity_poly.type
_entity_poly.pdbx_seq_one_letter_code
_entity_poly.pdbx_strand_id
1 'polypeptide(L)'
;MKTNRLLLALPLLGLAALAALWPRPTIHAQSTPVFSRSEYLTVRWAGRDNTHVIRPGGLVEFIGPELRKLPRPDRCDDRSFYMNTAMNGLVKEGWEFAGMTPDDIIMRRPVGR
;
A
#
# COMPACT_ATOMS: atom_id res chain seq x y z
N MET A 1 -24.01 28.67 -66.52
CA MET A 1 -23.05 28.88 -65.42
C MET A 1 -23.23 27.75 -64.40
N LYS A 2 -22.47 26.65 -64.53
CA LYS A 2 -22.56 25.49 -63.61
C LYS A 2 -21.57 25.69 -62.47
N THR A 3 -22.08 25.58 -61.25
CA THR A 3 -21.52 26.07 -60.00
C THR A 3 -20.46 25.12 -59.43
N ASN A 4 -19.26 25.65 -59.16
CA ASN A 4 -18.11 24.99 -58.52
C ASN A 4 -18.34 24.65 -57.03
N ARG A 5 -19.45 24.01 -56.68
CA ARG A 5 -19.74 23.60 -55.29
C ARG A 5 -18.90 22.39 -54.83
N LEU A 6 -18.33 21.64 -55.77
CA LEU A 6 -17.50 20.45 -55.48
C LEU A 6 -16.08 20.79 -55.01
N LEU A 7 -15.55 21.99 -55.31
CA LEU A 7 -14.18 22.36 -54.95
C LEU A 7 -14.01 22.79 -53.49
N LEU A 8 -15.10 23.05 -52.76
CA LEU A 8 -15.07 23.45 -51.35
C LEU A 8 -15.29 22.29 -50.35
N ALA A 9 -15.78 21.13 -50.81
CA ALA A 9 -16.08 19.99 -49.93
C ALA A 9 -14.83 19.18 -49.52
N LEU A 10 -13.81 19.16 -50.39
CA LEU A 10 -12.55 18.44 -50.17
C LEU A 10 -11.73 18.94 -48.96
N PRO A 11 -11.50 20.25 -48.75
CA PRO A 11 -10.73 20.72 -47.59
C PRO A 11 -11.45 20.50 -46.25
N LEU A 12 -12.80 20.55 -46.25
CA LEU A 12 -13.61 20.32 -45.04
C LEU A 12 -13.55 18.86 -44.57
N LEU A 13 -13.57 17.90 -45.50
CA LEU A 13 -13.40 16.48 -45.17
C LEU A 13 -11.99 16.18 -44.65
N GLY A 14 -10.96 16.84 -45.19
CA GLY A 14 -9.58 16.72 -44.71
C GLY A 14 -9.40 17.20 -43.27
N LEU A 15 -10.01 18.34 -42.91
CA LEU A 15 -9.96 18.88 -41.55
C LEU A 15 -10.72 18.00 -40.53
N ALA A 16 -11.87 17.44 -40.93
CA ALA A 16 -12.62 16.52 -40.08
C ALA A 16 -11.84 15.21 -39.81
N ALA A 17 -11.13 14.68 -40.82
CA ALA A 17 -10.29 13.50 -40.66
C ALA A 17 -9.09 13.75 -39.73
N LEU A 18 -8.47 14.93 -39.80
CA LEU A 18 -7.39 15.34 -38.91
C LEU A 18 -7.86 15.49 -37.45
N ALA A 19 -9.07 16.01 -37.22
CA ALA A 19 -9.65 16.11 -35.89
C ALA A 19 -9.98 14.74 -35.27
N ALA A 20 -10.38 13.76 -36.10
CA ALA A 20 -10.67 12.39 -35.66
C ALA A 20 -9.41 11.62 -35.25
N LEU A 21 -8.25 11.95 -35.84
CA LEU A 21 -6.95 11.35 -35.52
C LEU A 21 -6.23 12.06 -34.37
N TRP A 22 -6.81 13.13 -33.81
CA TRP A 22 -6.19 13.83 -32.69
C TRP A 22 -6.21 12.93 -31.44
N PRO A 23 -5.05 12.65 -30.82
CA PRO A 23 -5.00 11.82 -29.63
C PRO A 23 -5.86 12.48 -28.54
N ARG A 24 -6.90 11.77 -28.10
CA ARG A 24 -7.74 12.24 -27.02
C ARG A 24 -6.90 12.23 -25.75
N PRO A 25 -6.77 13.36 -25.03
CA PRO A 25 -6.13 13.33 -23.73
C PRO A 25 -6.97 12.41 -22.84
N THR A 26 -6.39 11.27 -22.46
CA THR A 26 -6.92 10.40 -21.43
C THR A 26 -6.75 11.15 -20.11
N ILE A 27 -7.77 11.92 -19.73
CA ILE A 27 -7.86 12.52 -18.39
C ILE A 27 -7.91 11.36 -17.40
N HIS A 28 -6.75 11.03 -16.82
CA HIS A 28 -6.69 10.15 -15.68
C HIS A 28 -7.23 10.95 -14.50
N ALA A 29 -8.43 10.60 -14.05
CA ALA A 29 -8.94 11.10 -12.79
C ALA A 29 -7.95 10.68 -11.71
N GLN A 30 -7.18 11.64 -11.18
CA GLN A 30 -6.44 11.45 -9.95
C GLN A 30 -7.50 11.31 -8.86
N SER A 31 -7.68 10.10 -8.35
CA SER A 31 -8.49 9.87 -7.16
C SER A 31 -7.94 10.77 -6.05
N THR A 32 -8.77 11.69 -5.57
CA THR A 32 -8.46 12.49 -4.39
C THR A 32 -8.04 11.52 -3.29
N PRO A 33 -6.85 11.66 -2.68
CA PRO A 33 -6.45 10.77 -1.60
C PRO A 33 -7.46 10.92 -0.48
N VAL A 34 -8.31 9.91 -0.32
CA VAL A 34 -9.10 9.76 0.89
C VAL A 34 -8.05 9.49 1.96
N PHE A 35 -7.75 10.50 2.77
CA PHE A 35 -6.95 10.33 3.98
C PHE A 35 -7.76 9.42 4.92
N SER A 36 -7.65 8.11 4.72
CA SER A 36 -8.18 7.13 5.66
C SER A 36 -7.36 7.28 6.93
N ARG A 37 -8.06 7.54 8.05
CA ARG A 37 -7.41 7.62 9.34
C ARG A 37 -6.82 6.24 9.60
N SER A 38 -5.50 6.17 9.66
CA SER A 38 -4.80 4.92 9.93
C SER A 38 -4.33 4.93 11.37
N GLU A 39 -4.50 3.81 12.04
CA GLU A 39 -3.82 3.52 13.29
C GLU A 39 -2.50 2.83 12.99
N TYR A 40 -1.52 3.05 13.87
CA TYR A 40 -0.20 2.45 13.77
C TYR A 40 0.12 1.70 15.04
N LEU A 41 0.84 0.59 14.88
CA LEU A 41 1.51 -0.09 15.97
C LEU A 41 2.96 -0.34 15.61
N THR A 42 3.76 -0.67 16.62
CA THR A 42 5.16 -1.02 16.44
C THR A 42 5.45 -2.35 17.13
N VAL A 43 6.03 -3.30 16.40
CA VAL A 43 6.64 -4.49 16.98
C VAL A 43 8.11 -4.16 17.20
N ARG A 44 8.58 -4.21 18.45
CA ARG A 44 9.97 -3.93 18.80
C ARG A 44 10.68 -5.21 19.20
N TRP A 45 11.79 -5.49 18.53
CA TRP A 45 12.71 -6.55 18.89
C TRP A 45 13.63 -6.09 20.04
N ALA A 46 13.58 -6.81 21.16
CA ALA A 46 14.50 -6.62 22.28
C ALA A 46 15.09 -7.97 22.76
N GLY A 47 15.22 -8.91 21.83
CA GLY A 47 15.50 -10.31 22.11
C GLY A 47 14.23 -11.15 22.26
N ARG A 48 14.41 -12.47 22.25
CA ARG A 48 13.32 -13.46 22.23
C ARG A 48 12.30 -13.27 23.35
N ASP A 49 12.76 -12.93 24.56
CA ASP A 49 11.88 -12.81 25.73
C ASP A 49 11.27 -11.41 25.91
N ASN A 50 11.93 -10.35 25.41
CA ASN A 50 11.50 -8.96 25.63
C ASN A 50 10.84 -8.32 24.40
N THR A 51 10.60 -9.11 23.35
CA THR A 51 9.86 -8.63 22.18
C THR A 51 8.45 -8.21 22.59
N HIS A 52 8.06 -7.01 22.18
CA HIS A 52 6.79 -6.41 22.57
C HIS A 52 6.14 -5.64 21.41
N VAL A 53 4.83 -5.47 21.51
CA VAL A 53 4.00 -4.69 20.60
C VAL A 53 3.56 -3.43 21.32
N ILE A 54 3.78 -2.28 20.71
CA ILE A 54 3.29 -0.97 21.14
C ILE A 54 2.03 -0.70 20.32
N ARG A 55 0.85 -0.85 20.94
CA ARG A 55 -0.48 -0.68 20.34
C ARG A 55 -0.83 0.81 20.18
N PRO A 56 -1.87 1.15 19.39
CA PRO A 56 -2.44 2.49 19.39
C PRO A 56 -2.79 2.93 20.82
N GLY A 57 -2.48 4.18 21.15
CA GLY A 57 -2.65 4.70 22.51
C GLY A 57 -1.48 4.41 23.47
N GLY A 58 -0.43 3.74 23.02
CA GLY A 58 0.81 3.55 23.78
C GLY A 58 0.82 2.36 24.74
N LEU A 59 -0.19 1.48 24.66
CA LEU A 59 -0.20 0.23 25.43
C LEU A 59 0.91 -0.70 24.93
N VAL A 60 1.70 -1.23 25.87
CA VAL A 60 2.81 -2.16 25.59
C VAL A 60 2.42 -3.57 25.97
N GLU A 61 2.47 -4.49 25.01
CA GLU A 61 2.16 -5.91 25.17
C GLU A 61 3.40 -6.77 24.91
N PHE A 62 3.87 -7.50 25.91
CA PHE A 62 5.00 -8.42 25.74
C PHE A 62 4.54 -9.73 25.10
N ILE A 63 5.14 -10.07 23.96
CA ILE A 63 4.78 -11.27 23.18
C ILE A 63 5.88 -12.34 23.18
N GLY A 64 7.05 -12.05 23.75
CA GLY A 64 8.16 -13.01 23.89
C GLY A 64 7.78 -14.38 24.49
N PRO A 65 7.00 -14.43 25.59
CA PRO A 65 6.56 -15.69 26.18
C PRO A 65 5.71 -16.58 25.27
N GLU A 66 5.01 -16.00 24.28
CA GLU A 66 4.25 -16.73 23.28
C GLU A 66 5.15 -17.14 22.10
N LEU A 67 6.01 -16.23 21.63
CA LEU A 67 6.95 -16.51 20.54
C LEU A 67 7.88 -17.67 20.87
N ARG A 68 8.36 -17.79 22.11
CA ARG A 68 9.28 -18.87 22.50
C ARG A 68 8.68 -20.28 22.39
N LYS A 69 7.36 -20.41 22.37
CA LYS A 69 6.67 -21.70 22.21
C LYS A 69 6.79 -22.25 20.78
N LEU A 70 7.16 -21.39 19.83
CA LEU A 70 7.25 -21.74 18.42
C LEU A 70 8.65 -22.28 18.09
N PRO A 71 8.75 -23.48 17.51
CA PRO A 71 10.05 -24.04 17.14
C PRO A 71 10.62 -23.30 15.93
N ARG A 72 11.77 -22.67 16.13
CA ARG A 72 12.56 -22.05 15.06
C ARG A 72 13.43 -23.10 14.37
N PRO A 73 13.49 -23.14 13.02
CA PRO A 73 14.47 -23.95 12.30
C PRO A 73 15.92 -23.56 12.64
N ASP A 74 16.83 -24.53 12.75
CA ASP A 74 18.21 -24.30 13.22
C ASP A 74 19.01 -23.27 12.41
N ARG A 75 18.80 -23.24 11.09
CA ARG A 75 19.53 -22.35 10.15
C ARG A 75 18.86 -20.98 9.96
N CYS A 76 17.72 -20.73 10.61
CA CYS A 76 17.01 -19.46 10.47
C CYS A 76 17.54 -18.44 11.48
N ASP A 77 17.67 -17.18 11.09
CA ASP A 77 17.98 -16.10 12.02
C ASP A 77 16.87 -15.94 13.07
N ASP A 78 17.24 -15.78 14.34
CA ASP A 78 16.31 -15.77 15.47
C ASP A 78 15.33 -14.60 15.40
N ARG A 79 15.89 -13.40 15.24
CA ARG A 79 15.16 -12.15 15.10
C ARG A 79 14.21 -12.21 13.91
N SER A 80 14.73 -12.54 12.73
CA SER A 80 13.96 -12.55 11.49
C SER A 80 12.78 -13.53 11.58
N PHE A 81 13.00 -14.72 12.15
CA PHE A 81 11.95 -15.72 12.33
C PHE A 81 10.81 -15.23 13.24
N TYR A 82 11.15 -14.74 14.43
CA TYR A 82 10.14 -14.34 15.41
C TYR A 82 9.43 -13.04 15.04
N MET A 83 10.15 -12.06 14.48
CA MET A 83 9.53 -10.83 13.99
C MET A 83 8.57 -11.11 12.84
N ASN A 84 8.93 -12.00 11.90
CA ASN A 84 8.02 -12.43 10.85
C ASN A 84 6.79 -13.16 11.40
N THR A 85 6.97 -13.96 12.46
CA THR A 85 5.87 -14.66 13.10
C THR A 85 4.92 -13.70 13.83
N ALA A 86 5.48 -12.69 14.53
CA ALA A 86 4.71 -11.62 15.14
C ALA A 86 3.90 -10.84 14.09
N MET A 87 4.52 -10.47 12.96
CA MET A 87 3.83 -9.85 11.83
C MET A 87 2.68 -10.71 11.32
N ASN A 88 2.91 -12.01 11.09
CA ASN A 88 1.87 -12.92 10.61
C ASN A 88 0.68 -13.03 11.58
N GLY A 89 0.94 -12.95 12.89
CA GLY A 89 -0.11 -12.85 13.91
C GLY A 89 -0.94 -11.58 13.75
N LEU A 90 -0.26 -10.44 13.62
CA LEU A 90 -0.91 -9.13 13.49
C LEU A 90 -1.67 -8.95 12.16
N VAL A 91 -1.20 -9.57 11.08
CA VAL A 91 -1.92 -9.60 9.80
C VAL A 91 -3.30 -10.26 9.96
N LYS A 92 -3.44 -11.28 10.83
CA LYS A 92 -4.75 -11.90 11.12
C LYS A 92 -5.70 -10.95 11.87
N GLU A 93 -5.17 -9.94 12.56
CA GLU A 93 -5.97 -8.89 13.22
C GLU A 93 -6.26 -7.71 12.27
N GLY A 94 -5.86 -7.78 11.00
CA GLY A 94 -6.07 -6.74 10.00
C GLY A 94 -4.99 -5.66 9.94
N TRP A 95 -3.80 -5.91 10.51
CA TRP A 95 -2.65 -5.01 10.37
C TRP A 95 -1.87 -5.29 9.09
N GLU A 96 -1.42 -4.22 8.45
CA GLU A 96 -0.63 -4.24 7.23
C GLU A 96 0.76 -3.67 7.48
N PHE A 97 1.76 -4.21 6.79
CA PHE A 97 3.12 -3.68 6.86
C PHE A 97 3.18 -2.23 6.35
N ALA A 98 3.81 -1.35 7.13
CA ALA A 98 3.98 0.06 6.77
C ALA A 98 5.47 0.45 6.61
N GLY A 99 6.37 -0.18 7.35
CA GLY A 99 7.80 0.10 7.28
C GLY A 99 8.59 -0.66 8.35
N MET A 100 9.91 -0.56 8.29
CA MET A 100 10.79 -1.18 9.29
C MET A 100 12.07 -0.37 9.50
N THR A 101 12.68 -0.57 10.66
CA THR A 101 14.05 -0.17 11.00
C THR A 101 14.82 -1.40 11.46
N PRO A 102 16.10 -1.22 11.85
CA PRO A 102 16.86 -2.04 12.78
C PRO A 102 16.01 -3.00 13.59
N ASP A 103 15.34 -2.38 14.54
CA ASP A 103 14.74 -2.99 15.71
C ASP A 103 13.23 -2.97 15.74
N ASP A 104 12.62 -2.19 14.86
CA ASP A 104 11.19 -1.93 14.89
C ASP A 104 10.54 -2.30 13.55
N ILE A 105 9.38 -2.94 13.62
CA ILE A 105 8.48 -3.13 12.49
C ILE A 105 7.24 -2.29 12.75
N ILE A 106 6.92 -1.41 11.82
CA ILE A 106 5.76 -0.53 11.88
C ILE A 106 4.66 -1.16 11.03
N MET A 107 3.49 -1.33 11.64
CA MET A 107 2.29 -1.81 10.94
C MET A 107 1.18 -0.78 11.08
N ARG A 108 0.28 -0.76 10.10
CA ARG A 108 -0.86 0.15 10.05
C ARG A 108 -2.14 -0.61 9.77
N ARG A 109 -3.27 -0.05 10.17
CA ARG A 109 -4.59 -0.51 9.71
C ARG A 109 -5.52 0.67 9.47
N PRO A 110 -6.43 0.59 8.49
CA PRO A 110 -7.46 1.61 8.32
C PRO A 110 -8.44 1.58 9.50
N VAL A 111 -8.83 2.75 9.99
CA VAL A 111 -9.93 2.91 10.96
C VAL A 111 -11.14 3.40 10.19
N GLY A 112 -12.25 2.66 10.28
CA GLY A 112 -13.54 3.06 9.71
C GLY A 112 -13.99 4.41 10.27
N ARG A 113 -14.71 5.19 9.45
CA ARG A 113 -15.39 6.41 9.91
C ARG A 113 -16.54 6.09 10.85
#